data_AF-A0A0F5INC9-F1
#
_entry.id   AF-A0A0F5INC9-F1
#
_cell.length_a   1.000
_cell.length_b   1.000
_cell.length_c   1.000
_cell.angle_alpha   90.00
_cell.angle_beta   90.00
_cell.angle_gamma   90.00
#
_symmetry.space_group_name_H-M   'P 1'
#
loop_
_entity.id
_entity.type
_entity.pdbx_description
1 polymer ?
#
loop_
_entity_poly.entity_id
_entity_poly.type
_entity_poly.pdbx_seq_one_letter_code
_entity_poly.pdbx_strand_id
1 'polypeptide(L)'
;MIDMTTKQLIQLLPKVVKYNLKIIFAGKFIWFLLAAFVFFAYFMFQVAWNRSEINEGVIYNLLMFPCVLLVFYPAVFGIQNDEDNRILEILFGIPDYKYKVWGVRLLMIYVAIFFILVAFSYVATLLLYPVNPFEMSIQLMFPLVFFGNLAFMLSTITRSGNGTAVLTIILAILLLITSEMDFIERSFWNILLNPFKVPENFLPVIWESLIIKSRIFLFTGGLVWMMIGLLNLQKRERFI
;
A
#
# COMPACT_ATOMS: atom_id res chain seq x y z
N MET A 1 2.42 26.30 -24.22
CA MET A 1 3.69 25.81 -23.64
C MET A 1 4.17 26.88 -22.66
N ILE A 2 3.69 26.84 -21.42
CA ILE A 2 4.11 27.80 -20.38
C ILE A 2 5.16 27.05 -19.56
N ASP A 3 6.39 27.53 -19.64
CA ASP A 3 7.52 27.02 -18.87
C ASP A 3 7.28 27.42 -17.41
N MET A 4 6.57 26.56 -16.67
CA MET A 4 6.34 26.73 -15.24
C MET A 4 7.70 26.68 -14.54
N THR A 5 8.14 27.82 -14.05
CA THR A 5 9.43 27.95 -13.38
C THR A 5 9.47 27.03 -12.15
N THR A 6 10.55 26.29 -11.93
CA THR A 6 10.75 25.35 -10.79
C THR A 6 10.35 25.94 -9.44
N LYS A 7 10.52 27.25 -9.24
CA LYS A 7 10.07 27.98 -8.03
C LYS A 7 8.54 27.98 -7.83
N GLN A 8 7.75 28.10 -8.90
CA GLN A 8 6.28 28.02 -8.83
C GLN A 8 5.81 26.59 -8.55
N LEU A 9 6.48 25.58 -9.14
CA LEU A 9 6.23 24.17 -8.85
C LEU A 9 6.46 23.86 -7.35
N ILE A 10 7.55 24.37 -6.78
CA ILE A 10 7.90 24.22 -5.36
C ILE A 10 6.90 24.95 -4.44
N GLN A 11 6.39 26.13 -4.83
CA GLN A 11 5.39 26.85 -4.05
C GLN A 11 3.98 26.24 -4.12
N LEU A 12 3.64 25.56 -5.23
CA LEU A 12 2.35 24.88 -5.41
C LEU A 12 2.33 23.49 -4.75
N LEU A 13 3.47 22.81 -4.68
CA LEU A 13 3.65 21.51 -4.04
C LEU A 13 3.02 21.40 -2.63
N PRO A 14 3.29 22.31 -1.66
CA PRO A 14 2.71 22.21 -0.33
C PRO A 14 1.18 22.41 -0.32
N LYS A 15 0.63 23.22 -1.24
CA LYS A 15 -0.83 23.37 -1.38
C LYS A 15 -1.47 22.10 -1.94
N VAL A 16 -0.83 21.48 -2.94
CA VAL A 16 -1.25 20.19 -3.52
C VAL A 16 -1.16 19.07 -2.48
N VAL A 17 -0.08 19.03 -1.69
CA VAL A 17 0.11 18.05 -0.62
C VAL A 17 -0.94 18.19 0.48
N LYS A 18 -1.18 19.42 0.98
CA LYS A 18 -2.22 19.67 2.00
C LYS A 18 -3.61 19.27 1.50
N TYR A 19 -3.92 19.56 0.24
CA TYR A 19 -5.21 19.21 -0.36
C TYR A 19 -5.36 17.70 -0.55
N ASN A 20 -4.33 17.02 -1.07
CA ASN A 20 -4.35 15.57 -1.24
C ASN A 20 -4.37 14.84 0.10
N LEU A 21 -3.61 15.28 1.10
CA LEU A 21 -3.71 14.73 2.46
C LEU A 21 -5.11 14.93 3.01
N LYS A 22 -5.73 16.10 2.81
CA LYS A 22 -7.13 16.31 3.20
C LYS A 22 -8.04 15.32 2.49
N ILE A 23 -7.85 15.01 1.21
CA ILE A 23 -8.66 14.01 0.48
C ILE A 23 -8.40 12.58 0.98
N ILE A 24 -7.13 12.22 1.20
CA ILE A 24 -6.70 10.88 1.66
C ILE A 24 -7.22 10.60 3.07
N PHE A 25 -7.16 11.58 3.96
CA PHE A 25 -7.66 11.50 5.34
C PHE A 25 -9.14 11.91 5.48
N ALA A 26 -9.77 12.44 4.43
CA ALA A 26 -11.20 12.76 4.43
C ALA A 26 -12.06 11.49 4.27
N GLY A 27 -13.33 11.62 4.65
CA GLY A 27 -14.31 10.55 4.51
C GLY A 27 -14.10 9.46 5.55
N LYS A 28 -13.89 8.22 5.10
CA LYS A 28 -13.90 7.03 5.97
C LYS A 28 -12.52 6.48 6.31
N PHE A 29 -11.42 7.13 5.89
CA PHE A 29 -10.06 6.65 6.20
C PHE A 29 -9.84 6.49 7.71
N ILE A 30 -10.37 7.40 8.53
CA ILE A 30 -10.26 7.32 9.99
C ILE A 30 -10.87 6.03 10.56
N TRP A 31 -11.96 5.54 9.95
CA TRP A 31 -12.59 4.27 10.32
C TRP A 31 -11.72 3.08 9.92
N PHE A 32 -11.03 3.16 8.78
CA PHE A 32 -10.05 2.14 8.37
C PHE A 32 -8.81 2.14 9.26
N LEU A 33 -8.33 3.33 9.68
CA LEU A 33 -7.23 3.44 10.63
C LEU A 33 -7.61 2.84 12.00
N LEU A 34 -8.82 3.15 12.48
CA LEU A 34 -9.34 2.58 13.71
C LEU A 34 -9.52 1.06 13.59
N ALA A 35 -10.07 0.57 12.48
CA ALA A 35 -10.18 -0.87 12.21
C ALA A 35 -8.80 -1.55 12.19
N ALA A 36 -7.82 -0.95 11.50
CA ALA A 36 -6.44 -1.44 11.49
C ALA A 36 -5.87 -1.53 12.91
N PHE A 37 -6.12 -0.52 13.75
CA PHE A 37 -5.71 -0.53 15.15
C PHE A 37 -6.40 -1.63 15.98
N VAL A 38 -7.71 -1.79 15.82
CA VAL A 38 -8.48 -2.82 16.54
C VAL A 38 -8.04 -4.23 16.14
N PHE A 39 -7.90 -4.51 14.85
CA PHE A 39 -7.40 -5.81 14.38
C PHE A 39 -5.97 -6.07 14.82
N PHE A 40 -5.11 -5.06 14.76
CA PHE A 40 -3.74 -5.15 15.27
C PHE A 40 -3.72 -5.48 16.76
N ALA A 41 -4.47 -4.75 17.59
CA ALA A 41 -4.58 -5.03 19.03
C ALA A 41 -5.14 -6.42 19.31
N TYR A 42 -6.15 -6.85 18.56
CA TYR A 42 -6.72 -8.19 18.67
C TYR A 42 -5.68 -9.28 18.36
N PHE A 43 -4.93 -9.15 17.27
CA PHE A 43 -3.89 -10.13 16.93
C PHE A 43 -2.75 -10.13 17.95
N MET A 44 -2.37 -8.96 18.48
CA MET A 44 -1.35 -8.89 19.54
C MET A 44 -1.82 -9.64 20.79
N PHE A 45 -3.07 -9.43 21.18
CA PHE A 45 -3.68 -10.13 22.31
C PHE A 45 -3.71 -11.64 22.07
N GLN A 46 -4.09 -12.09 20.88
CA GLN A 46 -4.10 -13.52 20.52
C GLN A 46 -2.71 -14.16 20.62
N VAL A 47 -1.67 -13.49 20.10
CA VAL A 47 -0.27 -13.95 20.17
C VAL A 47 0.19 -14.03 21.63
N ALA A 48 -0.09 -13.00 22.43
CA ALA A 48 0.28 -12.97 23.84
C ALA A 48 -0.48 -14.03 24.66
N TRP A 49 -1.77 -14.25 24.38
CA TRP A 49 -2.61 -15.22 25.07
C TRP A 49 -2.18 -16.66 24.79
N ASN A 50 -1.85 -16.97 23.52
CA ASN A 50 -1.42 -18.29 23.11
C ASN A 50 0.02 -18.63 23.50
N ARG A 51 0.74 -17.69 24.14
CA ARG A 51 2.15 -17.82 24.55
C ARG A 51 3.06 -18.34 23.42
N SER A 52 2.74 -17.99 22.18
CA SER A 52 3.58 -18.36 21.04
C SER A 52 4.91 -17.62 21.13
N GLU A 53 5.98 -18.23 20.63
CA GLU A 53 7.29 -17.57 20.57
C GLU A 53 7.18 -16.27 19.77
N ILE A 54 7.41 -15.15 20.46
CA ILE A 54 7.37 -13.83 19.84
C ILE A 54 8.77 -13.56 19.32
N ASN A 55 8.89 -13.51 18.00
CA ASN A 55 10.11 -13.13 17.29
C ASN A 55 9.82 -12.01 16.29
N GLU A 56 10.87 -11.55 15.62
CA GLU A 56 10.79 -10.51 14.59
C GLU A 56 9.81 -10.89 13.46
N GLY A 57 9.80 -12.17 13.05
CA GLY A 57 8.89 -12.69 12.04
C GLY A 57 7.42 -12.57 12.44
N VAL A 58 7.07 -12.85 13.69
CA VAL A 58 5.69 -12.72 14.18
C VAL A 58 5.24 -11.26 14.14
N ILE A 59 6.09 -10.32 14.54
CA ILE A 59 5.78 -8.89 14.47
C ILE A 59 5.57 -8.44 13.02
N TYR A 60 6.43 -8.87 12.09
CA TYR A 60 6.26 -8.56 10.67
C TYR A 60 4.91 -9.04 10.13
N ASN A 61 4.53 -10.30 10.40
CA ASN A 61 3.25 -10.85 9.96
C ASN A 61 2.06 -10.08 10.57
N LEU A 62 2.17 -9.70 11.84
CA LEU A 62 1.15 -8.95 12.55
C LEU A 62 0.97 -7.52 11.99
N LEU A 63 2.05 -6.89 11.53
CA LEU A 63 2.02 -5.60 10.84
C LEU A 63 1.61 -5.69 9.36
N MET A 64 1.70 -6.88 8.75
CA MET A 64 1.30 -7.11 7.35
C MET A 64 -0.21 -6.86 7.15
N PHE A 65 -1.04 -7.25 8.12
CA PHE A 65 -2.48 -7.02 8.05
C PHE A 65 -2.88 -5.52 8.03
N PRO A 66 -2.47 -4.68 9.01
CA PRO A 66 -2.76 -3.25 8.95
C PRO A 66 -2.12 -2.59 7.72
N CYS A 67 -0.96 -3.06 7.25
CA CYS A 67 -0.35 -2.58 6.02
C CYS A 67 -1.27 -2.74 4.79
N VAL A 68 -1.81 -3.94 4.55
CA VAL A 68 -2.74 -4.19 3.42
C VAL A 68 -4.04 -3.41 3.61
N LEU A 69 -4.58 -3.36 4.83
CA LEU A 69 -5.84 -2.68 5.11
C LEU A 69 -5.76 -1.16 4.92
N LEU A 70 -4.66 -0.53 5.34
CA LEU A 70 -4.47 0.92 5.24
C LEU A 70 -4.27 1.40 3.81
N VAL A 71 -3.59 0.62 2.96
CA VAL A 71 -3.37 0.99 1.54
C VAL A 71 -4.63 0.81 0.71
N PHE A 72 -5.49 -0.11 1.10
CA PHE A 72 -6.69 -0.46 0.38
C PHE A 72 -7.65 0.72 0.20
N TYR A 73 -8.00 1.43 1.27
CA TYR A 73 -8.98 2.52 1.22
C TYR A 73 -8.59 3.65 0.24
N PRO A 74 -7.42 4.29 0.39
CA PRO A 74 -7.04 5.40 -0.48
C PRO A 74 -6.75 4.94 -1.92
N ALA A 75 -6.31 3.70 -2.15
CA ALA A 75 -6.11 3.17 -3.49
C ALA A 75 -7.42 2.86 -4.23
N VAL A 76 -8.43 2.31 -3.53
CA VAL A 76 -9.73 1.93 -4.11
C VAL A 76 -10.67 3.13 -4.26
N PHE A 77 -10.84 3.92 -3.20
CA PHE A 77 -11.80 5.03 -3.18
C PHE A 77 -11.20 6.35 -3.66
N GLY A 78 -9.89 6.41 -3.89
CA GLY A 78 -9.22 7.62 -4.37
C GLY A 78 -9.75 8.10 -5.72
N ILE A 79 -10.15 7.19 -6.63
CA ILE A 79 -10.61 7.57 -7.98
C ILE A 79 -12.03 8.12 -7.90
N GLN A 80 -12.91 7.45 -7.15
CA GLN A 80 -14.28 7.90 -6.97
C GLN A 80 -14.38 9.25 -6.29
N ASN A 81 -13.61 9.45 -5.21
CA ASN A 81 -13.57 10.75 -4.52
C ASN A 81 -13.09 11.88 -5.45
N ASP A 82 -12.35 11.58 -6.53
CA ASP A 82 -11.95 12.57 -7.54
C ASP A 82 -13.01 12.78 -8.64
N GLU A 83 -13.68 11.72 -9.10
CA GLU A 83 -14.81 11.84 -10.03
C GLU A 83 -15.95 12.66 -9.41
N ASP A 84 -16.21 12.50 -8.11
CA ASP A 84 -17.23 13.24 -7.38
C ASP A 84 -16.81 14.69 -7.07
N ASN A 85 -15.50 14.97 -7.00
CA ASN A 85 -14.95 16.30 -6.73
C ASN A 85 -14.32 16.96 -7.98
N ARG A 86 -15.06 17.05 -9.10
CA ARG A 86 -14.74 17.82 -10.35
C ARG A 86 -14.14 19.24 -10.18
N ILE A 87 -13.96 19.72 -8.95
CA ILE A 87 -13.35 20.97 -8.52
C ILE A 87 -11.96 21.20 -9.13
N LEU A 88 -11.12 20.18 -9.29
CA LEU A 88 -9.72 20.40 -9.71
C LEU A 88 -9.61 20.68 -11.23
N GLU A 89 -10.54 20.15 -12.04
CA GLU A 89 -10.69 20.43 -13.48
C GLU A 89 -11.25 21.84 -13.71
N ILE A 90 -12.18 22.26 -12.85
CA ILE A 90 -12.76 23.62 -12.84
C ILE A 90 -11.74 24.66 -12.36
N LEU A 91 -10.90 24.32 -11.38
CA LEU A 91 -9.97 25.26 -10.74
C LEU A 91 -8.73 25.56 -11.59
N PHE A 92 -8.26 24.62 -12.42
CA PHE A 92 -7.02 24.79 -13.18
C PHE A 92 -7.20 24.92 -14.70
N GLY A 93 -8.38 24.62 -15.27
CA GLY A 93 -8.68 24.89 -16.69
C GLY A 93 -7.74 24.24 -17.71
N ILE A 94 -6.91 23.28 -17.29
CA ILE A 94 -5.94 22.57 -18.14
C ILE A 94 -6.50 21.16 -18.39
N PRO A 95 -6.80 20.77 -19.65
CA PRO A 95 -7.06 19.37 -20.01
C PRO A 95 -5.79 18.51 -19.77
N ASP A 96 -5.94 17.21 -19.47
CA ASP A 96 -4.84 16.21 -19.41
C ASP A 96 -3.80 16.29 -18.26
N TYR A 97 -4.16 16.69 -17.03
CA TYR A 97 -3.23 16.62 -15.88
C TYR A 97 -3.45 15.42 -14.93
N LYS A 98 -4.52 14.64 -15.11
CA LYS A 98 -5.01 13.65 -14.12
C LYS A 98 -4.00 12.54 -13.82
N TYR A 99 -3.35 11.99 -14.84
CA TYR A 99 -2.37 10.90 -14.67
C TYR A 99 -1.14 11.34 -13.84
N LYS A 100 -0.64 12.56 -14.03
CA LYS A 100 0.49 13.09 -13.25
C LYS A 100 0.12 13.30 -11.80
N VAL A 101 -1.07 13.84 -11.54
CA VAL A 101 -1.57 14.07 -10.16
C VAL A 101 -1.79 12.74 -9.44
N TRP A 102 -2.32 11.73 -10.15
CA TRP A 102 -2.52 10.40 -9.57
C TRP A 102 -1.22 9.72 -9.15
N GLY A 103 -0.16 9.82 -9.98
CA GLY A 103 1.16 9.31 -9.60
C GLY A 103 1.71 9.98 -8.33
N VAL A 104 1.58 11.30 -8.23
CA VAL A 104 1.99 12.04 -7.02
C VAL A 104 1.12 11.65 -5.83
N ARG A 105 -0.18 11.40 -6.03
CA ARG A 105 -1.09 10.96 -4.97
C ARG A 105 -0.74 9.58 -4.42
N LEU A 106 -0.47 8.60 -5.28
CA LEU A 106 -0.01 7.27 -4.84
C LEU A 106 1.25 7.39 -3.98
N LEU A 107 2.21 8.21 -4.41
CA LEU A 107 3.41 8.46 -3.61
C LEU A 107 3.08 9.07 -2.24
N MET A 108 2.18 10.07 -2.18
CA MET A 108 1.74 10.66 -0.91
C MET A 108 1.03 9.64 0.00
N ILE A 109 0.21 8.75 -0.56
CA ILE A 109 -0.44 7.67 0.17
C ILE A 109 0.61 6.74 0.78
N TYR A 110 1.60 6.33 -0.01
CA TYR A 110 2.67 5.44 0.44
C TYR A 110 3.51 6.06 1.56
N VAL A 111 3.87 7.35 1.42
CA VAL A 111 4.59 8.09 2.47
C VAL A 111 3.74 8.23 3.74
N ALA A 112 2.45 8.54 3.62
CA ALA A 112 1.57 8.67 4.79
C ALA A 112 1.44 7.33 5.54
N ILE A 113 1.21 6.24 4.82
CA ILE A 113 1.08 4.91 5.44
C ILE A 113 2.41 4.45 6.02
N PHE A 114 3.55 4.78 5.40
CA PHE A 114 4.87 4.50 5.97
C PHE A 114 5.01 5.05 7.39
N PHE A 115 4.68 6.33 7.61
CA PHE A 115 4.73 6.93 8.95
C PHE A 115 3.75 6.27 9.94
N ILE A 116 2.57 5.89 9.46
CA ILE A 116 1.59 5.16 10.28
C ILE A 116 2.15 3.78 10.66
N LEU A 117 2.77 3.05 9.72
CA LEU A 117 3.38 1.74 9.98
C LEU A 117 4.55 1.83 10.96
N VAL A 118 5.38 2.88 10.88
CA VAL A 118 6.43 3.14 11.88
C VAL A 118 5.83 3.30 13.26
N ALA A 119 4.71 4.03 13.40
CA ALA A 119 4.01 4.16 14.67
C ALA A 119 3.46 2.82 15.18
N PHE A 120 2.84 2.01 14.30
CA PHE A 120 2.38 0.66 14.66
C PHE A 120 3.52 -0.25 15.10
N SER A 121 4.66 -0.20 14.39
CA SER A 121 5.84 -1.00 14.72
C SER A 121 6.48 -0.55 16.03
N TYR A 122 6.47 0.75 16.34
CA TYR A 122 6.88 1.27 17.65
C TYR A 122 5.97 0.77 18.77
N VAL A 123 4.66 0.73 18.56
CA VAL A 123 3.71 0.14 19.51
C VAL A 123 3.97 -1.37 19.68
N ALA A 124 4.23 -2.12 18.61
CA ALA A 124 4.59 -3.53 18.68
C ALA A 124 5.87 -3.74 19.51
N THR A 125 6.86 -2.87 19.31
CA THR A 125 8.15 -2.89 20.03
C THR A 125 7.97 -2.68 21.52
N LEU A 126 7.12 -1.73 21.92
CA LEU A 126 6.83 -1.43 23.32
C LEU A 126 6.04 -2.54 24.03
N LEU A 127 5.14 -3.23 23.30
CA LEU A 127 4.20 -4.17 23.90
C LEU A 127 4.62 -5.63 23.82
N LEU A 128 5.34 -6.04 22.77
CA LEU A 128 5.59 -7.46 22.48
C LEU A 128 7.08 -7.82 22.50
N TYR A 129 7.85 -7.32 21.53
CA TYR A 129 9.25 -7.73 21.36
C TYR A 129 10.08 -6.61 20.73
N PRO A 130 11.32 -6.37 21.20
CA PRO A 130 12.16 -5.30 20.70
C PRO A 130 12.54 -5.57 19.23
N VAL A 131 12.07 -4.71 18.32
CA VAL A 131 12.42 -4.74 16.89
C VAL A 131 12.81 -3.36 16.43
N ASN A 132 13.51 -3.26 15.29
CA ASN A 132 13.78 -1.99 14.65
C ASN A 132 12.54 -1.50 13.89
N PRO A 133 11.85 -0.41 14.32
CA PRO A 133 10.58 -0.03 13.71
C PRO A 133 10.72 0.44 12.26
N PHE A 134 11.86 1.05 11.92
CA PHE A 134 12.12 1.55 10.58
C PHE A 134 12.37 0.42 9.60
N GLU A 135 13.19 -0.54 9.98
CA GLU A 135 13.51 -1.70 9.14
C GLU A 135 12.25 -2.52 8.82
N MET A 136 11.45 -2.80 9.85
CA MET A 136 10.15 -3.46 9.71
C MET A 136 9.25 -2.72 8.71
N SER A 137 9.13 -1.41 8.89
CA SER A 137 8.25 -0.58 8.04
C SER A 137 8.75 -0.51 6.60
N ILE A 138 10.06 -0.44 6.36
CA ILE A 138 10.65 -0.45 5.02
C ILE A 138 10.38 -1.78 4.31
N GLN A 139 10.53 -2.90 5.01
CA GLN A 139 10.25 -4.22 4.42
C GLN A 139 8.77 -4.34 4.01
N LEU A 140 7.85 -3.78 4.81
CA LEU A 140 6.42 -3.75 4.51
C LEU A 140 6.06 -2.81 3.35
N MET A 141 6.92 -1.85 2.98
CA MET A 141 6.66 -0.98 1.83
C MET A 141 6.60 -1.73 0.50
N PHE A 142 7.34 -2.83 0.35
CA PHE A 142 7.33 -3.61 -0.89
C PHE A 142 5.95 -4.24 -1.17
N PRO A 143 5.36 -5.04 -0.26
CA PRO A 143 4.01 -5.54 -0.45
C PRO A 143 2.97 -4.40 -0.48
N LEU A 144 3.17 -3.33 0.31
CA LEU A 144 2.29 -2.16 0.27
C LEU A 144 2.19 -1.53 -1.11
N VAL A 145 3.33 -1.28 -1.76
CA VAL A 145 3.38 -0.68 -3.10
C VAL A 145 2.76 -1.64 -4.13
N PHE A 146 3.00 -2.94 -4.01
CA PHE A 146 2.41 -3.93 -4.89
C PHE A 146 0.88 -3.95 -4.78
N PHE A 147 0.34 -4.12 -3.57
CA PHE A 147 -1.12 -4.15 -3.34
C PHE A 147 -1.78 -2.80 -3.64
N GLY A 148 -1.14 -1.69 -3.28
CA GLY A 148 -1.64 -0.35 -3.58
C GLY A 148 -1.76 -0.09 -5.08
N ASN A 149 -0.74 -0.46 -5.85
CA ASN A 149 -0.77 -0.31 -7.31
C ASN A 149 -1.73 -1.28 -7.98
N LEU A 150 -1.88 -2.50 -7.45
CA LEU A 150 -2.88 -3.47 -7.93
C LEU A 150 -4.30 -2.96 -7.69
N ALA A 151 -4.60 -2.49 -6.47
CA ALA A 151 -5.89 -1.91 -6.13
C ALA A 151 -6.20 -0.69 -6.98
N PHE A 152 -5.21 0.18 -7.20
CA PHE A 152 -5.32 1.30 -8.10
C PHE A 152 -5.64 0.87 -9.53
N MET A 153 -4.89 -0.08 -10.09
CA MET A 153 -5.16 -0.61 -11.43
C MET A 153 -6.59 -1.14 -11.55
N LEU A 154 -7.05 -1.96 -10.59
CA LEU A 154 -8.44 -2.45 -10.59
C LEU A 154 -9.44 -1.31 -10.53
N SER A 155 -9.14 -0.25 -9.77
CA SER A 155 -10.05 0.89 -9.63
C SER A 155 -10.25 1.65 -10.94
N THR A 156 -9.20 1.73 -11.77
CA THR A 156 -9.29 2.29 -13.11
C THR A 156 -10.11 1.43 -14.08
N ILE A 157 -10.20 0.12 -13.83
CA ILE A 157 -10.94 -0.83 -14.68
C ILE A 157 -12.43 -0.83 -14.31
N THR A 158 -12.77 -0.94 -13.02
CA THR A 158 -14.16 -1.14 -12.60
C THR A 158 -15.00 0.13 -12.54
N ARG A 159 -14.38 1.33 -12.54
CA ARG A 159 -15.09 2.63 -12.54
C ARG A 159 -16.05 2.83 -11.36
N SER A 160 -15.81 2.06 -10.30
CA SER A 160 -16.49 2.06 -8.99
C SER A 160 -15.57 1.24 -8.10
N GLY A 161 -14.84 1.77 -7.12
CA GLY A 161 -15.39 2.15 -5.84
C GLY A 161 -15.72 0.98 -4.93
N ASN A 162 -17.01 0.72 -4.82
CA ASN A 162 -17.51 -0.49 -4.17
C ASN A 162 -17.11 -1.74 -4.97
N GLY A 163 -17.13 -1.67 -6.32
CA GLY A 163 -16.75 -2.79 -7.21
C GLY A 163 -15.28 -3.23 -7.08
N THR A 164 -14.34 -2.35 -7.45
CA THR A 164 -13.37 -1.83 -6.48
C THR A 164 -12.98 -2.70 -5.31
N ALA A 165 -13.56 -2.31 -4.18
CA ALA A 165 -13.30 -2.91 -2.90
C ALA A 165 -13.58 -4.42 -2.93
N VAL A 166 -14.71 -4.85 -3.48
CA VAL A 166 -15.08 -6.26 -3.52
C VAL A 166 -14.05 -7.09 -4.28
N LEU A 167 -13.66 -6.69 -5.49
CA LEU A 167 -12.66 -7.42 -6.28
C LEU A 167 -11.30 -7.45 -5.60
N THR A 168 -10.89 -6.33 -5.01
CA THR A 168 -9.59 -6.23 -4.35
C THR A 168 -9.55 -7.08 -3.07
N ILE A 169 -10.66 -7.17 -2.31
CA ILE A 169 -10.78 -8.06 -1.14
C ILE A 169 -10.73 -9.53 -1.57
N ILE A 170 -11.50 -9.91 -2.60
CA ILE A 170 -11.50 -11.29 -3.11
C ILE A 170 -10.09 -11.68 -3.55
N LEU A 171 -9.41 -10.81 -4.30
CA LEU A 171 -8.02 -11.04 -4.72
C LEU A 171 -7.05 -11.10 -3.54
N ALA A 172 -7.19 -10.22 -2.54
CA ALA A 172 -6.34 -10.25 -1.35
C ALA A 172 -6.49 -11.57 -0.58
N ILE A 173 -7.73 -12.07 -0.43
CA ILE A 173 -8.01 -13.36 0.22
C ILE A 173 -7.41 -14.52 -0.59
N LEU A 174 -7.62 -14.53 -1.92
CA LEU A 174 -7.03 -15.54 -2.80
C LEU A 174 -5.50 -15.54 -2.69
N LEU A 175 -4.87 -14.36 -2.71
CA LEU A 175 -3.43 -14.22 -2.58
C LEU A 175 -2.92 -14.70 -1.23
N LEU A 176 -3.65 -14.42 -0.14
CA LEU A 176 -3.34 -14.92 1.20
C LEU A 176 -3.37 -16.45 1.23
N ILE A 177 -4.43 -17.07 0.70
CA ILE A 177 -4.53 -18.54 0.63
C ILE A 177 -3.38 -19.12 -0.20
N THR A 178 -3.06 -18.52 -1.35
CA THR A 178 -1.95 -19.00 -2.17
C THR A 178 -0.58 -18.81 -1.52
N SER A 179 -0.41 -17.79 -0.66
CA SER A 179 0.86 -17.53 0.01
C SER A 179 1.24 -18.58 1.05
N GLU A 180 0.24 -19.28 1.60
CA GLU A 180 0.39 -20.35 2.59
C GLU A 180 0.49 -21.74 1.95
N MET A 181 0.44 -21.86 0.62
CA MET A 181 0.61 -23.15 -0.07
C MET A 181 2.09 -23.55 -0.09
N ASP A 182 2.39 -24.83 0.20
CA ASP A 182 3.76 -25.36 0.31
C ASP A 182 4.70 -25.01 -0.87
N PHE A 183 4.16 -24.95 -2.09
CA PHE A 183 4.92 -24.62 -3.30
C PHE A 183 5.26 -23.13 -3.43
N ILE A 184 4.45 -22.25 -2.83
CA ILE A 184 4.57 -20.80 -2.94
C ILE A 184 5.24 -20.23 -1.69
N GLU A 185 5.01 -20.81 -0.50
CA GLU A 185 5.53 -20.33 0.78
C GLU A 185 7.03 -20.02 0.72
N ARG A 186 7.81 -20.93 0.09
CA ARG A 186 9.27 -20.86 -0.06
C ARG A 186 9.71 -20.38 -1.44
N SER A 187 8.86 -19.67 -2.14
CA SER A 187 9.11 -19.20 -3.50
C SER A 187 9.24 -17.69 -3.55
N PHE A 188 10.00 -17.19 -4.52
CA PHE A 188 10.13 -15.76 -4.75
C PHE A 188 8.81 -15.11 -5.21
N TRP A 189 7.84 -15.91 -5.67
CA TRP A 189 6.50 -15.47 -6.05
C TRP A 189 5.62 -15.13 -4.84
N ASN A 190 6.02 -15.49 -3.62
CA ASN A 190 5.24 -15.17 -2.44
C ASN A 190 5.24 -13.66 -2.18
N ILE A 191 4.07 -13.06 -2.31
CA ILE A 191 3.85 -11.62 -2.14
C ILE A 191 3.93 -11.23 -0.66
N LEU A 192 3.54 -12.13 0.23
CA LEU A 192 3.50 -11.95 1.68
C LEU A 192 4.73 -12.58 2.36
N LEU A 193 5.81 -12.82 1.60
CA LEU A 193 7.02 -13.47 2.10
C LEU A 193 7.61 -12.69 3.30
N ASN A 194 7.68 -13.38 4.43
CA ASN A 194 8.27 -12.88 5.66
C ASN A 194 9.80 -12.95 5.58
N PRO A 195 10.53 -11.82 5.63
CA PRO A 195 11.98 -11.83 5.52
C PRO A 195 12.68 -12.26 6.83
N PHE A 196 12.00 -12.16 7.97
CA PHE A 196 12.57 -12.40 9.31
C PHE A 196 12.35 -13.84 9.81
N LYS A 197 11.64 -14.68 9.04
CA LYS A 197 11.42 -16.10 9.37
C LYS A 197 12.25 -16.98 8.44
N VAL A 198 13.45 -17.37 8.87
CA VAL A 198 14.31 -18.30 8.13
C VAL A 198 13.77 -19.73 8.32
N PRO A 199 13.46 -20.49 7.26
CA PRO A 199 13.05 -21.88 7.38
C PRO A 199 14.20 -22.75 7.90
N GLU A 200 13.91 -23.72 8.79
CA GLU A 200 14.90 -24.56 9.49
C GLU A 200 15.83 -25.40 8.58
N ASN A 201 15.54 -25.48 7.27
CA ASN A 201 16.30 -26.25 6.28
C ASN A 201 16.88 -25.38 5.13
N PHE A 202 16.96 -24.06 5.32
CA PHE A 202 17.55 -23.15 4.32
C PHE A 202 18.87 -22.59 4.82
N LEU A 203 19.88 -22.61 3.94
CA LEU A 203 21.10 -21.84 4.14
C LEU A 203 20.72 -20.34 4.16
N PRO A 204 21.17 -19.55 5.16
CA PRO A 204 20.84 -18.14 5.27
C PRO A 204 21.12 -17.34 3.98
N VAL A 205 22.21 -17.67 3.29
CA VAL A 205 22.60 -17.02 2.02
C VAL A 205 21.58 -17.25 0.89
N ILE A 206 21.00 -18.45 0.83
CA ILE A 206 19.98 -18.79 -0.18
C ILE A 206 18.67 -18.06 0.15
N TRP A 207 18.35 -17.95 1.44
CA TRP A 207 17.17 -17.23 1.91
C TRP A 207 17.23 -15.73 1.61
N GLU A 208 18.37 -15.08 1.89
CA GLU A 208 18.59 -13.68 1.53
C GLU A 208 18.45 -13.45 0.02
N SER A 209 19.01 -14.35 -0.78
CA SER A 209 18.89 -14.30 -2.24
C SER A 209 17.43 -14.43 -2.70
N LEU A 210 16.63 -15.24 -2.01
CA LEU A 210 15.21 -15.41 -2.29
C LEU A 210 14.41 -14.16 -1.90
N ILE A 211 14.68 -13.57 -0.73
CA ILE A 211 14.08 -12.32 -0.29
C ILE A 211 14.34 -11.23 -1.33
N ILE A 212 15.60 -11.04 -1.75
CA ILE A 212 15.95 -10.02 -2.75
C ILE A 212 15.16 -10.23 -4.04
N LYS A 213 15.07 -11.47 -4.54
CA LYS A 213 14.26 -11.78 -5.74
C LYS A 213 12.78 -11.47 -5.54
N SER A 214 12.21 -11.79 -4.38
CA SER A 214 10.82 -11.45 -4.03
C SER A 214 10.61 -9.93 -3.99
N ARG A 215 11.53 -9.16 -3.39
CA ARG A 215 11.44 -7.69 -3.33
C ARG A 215 11.53 -7.05 -4.73
N ILE A 216 12.42 -7.56 -5.58
CA ILE A 216 12.52 -7.14 -7.00
C ILE A 216 11.22 -7.47 -7.74
N PHE A 217 10.66 -8.66 -7.54
CA PHE A 217 9.39 -9.07 -8.13
C PHE A 217 8.24 -8.15 -7.70
N LEU A 218 8.10 -7.88 -6.40
CA LEU A 218 7.08 -6.97 -5.87
C LEU A 218 7.22 -5.55 -6.41
N PHE A 219 8.45 -5.04 -6.49
CA PHE A 219 8.69 -3.70 -6.99
C PHE A 219 8.39 -3.59 -8.49
N THR A 220 8.89 -4.53 -9.30
CA THR A 220 8.66 -4.55 -10.75
C THR A 220 7.19 -4.81 -11.09
N GLY A 221 6.55 -5.77 -10.43
CA GLY A 221 5.12 -6.02 -10.57
C GLY A 221 4.27 -4.81 -10.15
N GLY A 222 4.62 -4.16 -9.04
CA GLY A 222 3.99 -2.92 -8.59
C GLY A 222 4.10 -1.80 -9.62
N LEU A 223 5.27 -1.60 -10.23
CA LEU A 223 5.46 -0.61 -11.30
C LEU A 223 4.62 -0.93 -12.54
N VAL A 224 4.56 -2.20 -12.96
CA VAL A 224 3.72 -2.63 -14.09
C VAL A 224 2.25 -2.33 -13.81
N TRP A 225 1.73 -2.66 -12.62
CA TRP A 225 0.35 -2.33 -12.24
C TRP A 225 0.08 -0.84 -12.23
N MET A 226 1.01 -0.05 -11.70
CA MET A 226 0.92 1.41 -11.73
C MET A 226 0.85 1.94 -13.16
N MET A 227 1.72 1.47 -14.06
CA MET A 227 1.72 1.86 -15.47
C MET A 227 0.41 1.52 -16.15
N ILE A 228 -0.12 0.32 -15.94
CA ILE A 228 -1.42 -0.09 -16.51
C ILE A 228 -2.53 0.82 -16.00
N GLY A 229 -2.58 1.11 -14.69
CA GLY A 229 -3.56 2.02 -14.11
C GLY A 229 -3.48 3.42 -14.72
N LEU A 230 -2.28 3.99 -14.85
CA LEU A 230 -2.07 5.31 -15.45
C LEU A 230 -2.45 5.35 -16.94
N LEU A 231 -2.11 4.30 -17.71
CA LEU A 231 -2.48 4.19 -19.12
C LEU A 231 -3.99 4.07 -19.31
N ASN A 232 -4.68 3.35 -18.42
CA ASN A 232 -6.14 3.26 -18.45
C ASN A 232 -6.80 4.62 -18.19
N LEU A 233 -6.24 5.42 -17.26
CA LEU A 233 -6.69 6.80 -17.05
C LEU A 233 -6.47 7.67 -18.30
N GLN A 234 -5.32 7.56 -18.96
CA GLN A 234 -5.03 8.35 -20.16
C GLN A 234 -5.93 7.99 -21.35
N LYS A 235 -6.21 6.70 -21.58
CA LYS A 235 -7.10 6.25 -22.67
C LYS A 235 -8.54 6.74 -22.49
N ARG A 236 -8.97 7.02 -21.26
CA ARG A 236 -10.30 7.60 -20.95
C ARG A 236 -10.47 9.02 -21.51
N GLU A 237 -9.40 9.77 -21.71
CA GLU A 237 -9.45 11.18 -22.11
C GLU A 237 -9.59 11.38 -23.64
N ARG A 238 -9.21 10.39 -24.47
CA ARG A 238 -9.24 10.53 -25.94
C ARG A 238 -10.61 10.32 -26.59
N PHE A 239 -11.66 9.97 -25.84
CA PHE A 239 -12.97 9.63 -26.39
C PHE A 239 -14.07 10.68 -26.11
N ILE A 240 -13.70 11.92 -25.77
CA ILE A 240 -14.62 13.07 -25.68
C ILE A 240 -14.23 14.10 -26.72
#